data_AF-A0A1R2BLN0-F1
#
_entry.id   AF-A0A1R2BLN0-F1
#
_cell.length_a   1.000
_cell.length_b   1.000
_cell.length_c   1.000
_cell.angle_alpha   90.00
_cell.angle_beta   90.00
_cell.angle_gamma   90.00
#
_symmetry.space_group_name_H-M   'P 1'
#
loop_
_entity.id
_entity.type
_entity.pdbx_description
1 polymer ?
#
loop_
_entity_poly.entity_id
_entity_poly.type
_entity_poly.pdbx_seq_one_letter_code
_entity_poly.pdbx_strand_id
1 'polypeptide(L)'
;MSVYFSRGRNQITSKPLDIFVYNKLIRSETLAEAHQKQLKFYRDACRRMPFILQSSTMTHHVHPVRARLNLAVHLRKHMHVRNVGMIDEVTTDMYEWLYDTVWNYNHIQNFENIVVGKYSDACGYSYLDEKRYSKCSPFLKNFFKGVDRPSP
;
A
#
# COMPACT_ATOMS: atom_id res chain seq x y z
N MET A 1 -4.59 -39.18 3.23
CA MET A 1 -3.13 -39.28 3.02
C MET A 1 -2.59 -37.84 2.97
N SER A 2 -2.19 -37.29 4.13
CA SER A 2 -1.79 -35.90 4.28
C SER A 2 -0.27 -35.79 4.14
N VAL A 3 0.20 -35.19 3.05
CA VAL A 3 1.62 -34.99 2.81
C VAL A 3 2.04 -33.67 3.46
N TYR A 4 2.53 -33.76 4.69
CA TYR A 4 3.29 -32.71 5.34
C TYR A 4 4.66 -32.59 4.65
N PHE A 5 4.83 -31.64 3.74
CA PHE A 5 6.17 -31.22 3.29
C PHE A 5 6.79 -30.34 4.38
N SER A 6 7.66 -30.95 5.18
CA SER A 6 8.48 -30.27 6.17
C SER A 6 9.92 -30.17 5.69
N ARG A 7 10.46 -28.95 5.75
CA ARG A 7 11.88 -28.56 5.94
C ARG A 7 12.82 -28.54 4.74
N GLY A 8 12.91 -27.34 4.14
CA GLY A 8 14.14 -26.78 3.57
C GLY A 8 14.24 -25.30 3.96
N ARG A 9 15.27 -24.94 4.71
CA ARG A 9 15.54 -23.59 5.23
C ARG A 9 15.76 -22.58 4.10
N ASN A 10 15.48 -21.31 4.41
CA ASN A 10 15.44 -20.12 3.54
C ASN A 10 14.10 -19.89 2.81
N GLN A 11 13.02 -19.74 3.57
CA GLN A 11 11.74 -19.20 3.08
C GLN A 11 11.80 -17.68 2.84
N ILE A 12 12.92 -17.19 2.30
CA ILE A 12 13.03 -15.80 1.85
C ILE A 12 12.06 -15.57 0.69
N THR A 13 11.65 -16.60 -0.04
CA THR A 13 10.66 -16.54 -1.12
C THR A 13 9.48 -17.47 -0.79
N SER A 14 8.42 -16.94 -0.18
CA SER A 14 7.10 -17.53 -0.43
C SER A 14 6.88 -17.47 -1.94
N LYS A 15 6.68 -18.62 -2.59
CA LYS A 15 6.32 -18.61 -4.00
C LYS A 15 4.95 -17.94 -4.09
N PRO A 16 4.62 -17.21 -5.18
CA PRO A 16 3.30 -16.61 -5.32
C PRO A 16 2.18 -17.64 -5.08
N LEU A 17 2.42 -18.91 -5.45
CA LEU A 17 1.53 -20.04 -5.20
C LEU A 17 1.15 -20.24 -3.71
N ASP A 18 2.08 -20.08 -2.77
CA ASP A 18 1.81 -20.32 -1.34
C ASP A 18 0.85 -19.26 -0.77
N ILE A 19 0.89 -18.05 -1.31
CA ILE A 19 -0.02 -16.95 -0.94
C ILE A 19 -1.42 -17.22 -1.52
N PHE A 20 -1.52 -17.70 -2.75
CA PHE A 20 -2.80 -18.07 -3.37
C PHE A 20 -3.49 -19.27 -2.73
N VAL A 21 -2.72 -20.25 -2.25
CA VAL A 21 -3.28 -21.50 -1.71
C VAL A 21 -3.66 -21.37 -0.23
N TYR A 22 -2.91 -20.59 0.55
CA TYR A 22 -3.11 -20.51 2.00
C TYR A 22 -3.63 -19.16 2.49
N ASN A 23 -3.76 -18.14 1.62
CA ASN A 23 -4.10 -16.76 1.99
C ASN A 23 -3.31 -16.26 3.21
N LYS A 24 -2.09 -16.76 3.41
CA LYS A 24 -1.26 -16.39 4.55
C LYS A 24 0.21 -16.55 4.24
N LEU A 25 0.97 -15.48 4.48
CA LEU A 25 2.42 -15.56 4.49
C LEU A 25 2.86 -16.48 5.62
N ILE A 26 3.96 -17.20 5.37
CA ILE A 26 4.60 -17.98 6.42
C ILE A 26 5.11 -17.01 7.48
N ARG A 27 4.81 -17.31 8.75
CA ARG A 27 5.17 -16.43 9.88
C ARG A 27 6.68 -16.20 9.90
N SER A 28 7.06 -14.94 9.98
CA SER A 28 8.42 -14.48 10.18
C SER A 28 8.84 -14.71 11.62
N GLU A 29 10.07 -15.17 11.82
CA GLU A 29 10.64 -15.32 13.17
C GLU A 29 11.27 -14.02 13.66
N THR A 30 11.75 -13.19 12.72
CA THR A 30 12.47 -11.95 13.01
C THR A 30 11.84 -10.75 12.31
N LEU A 31 12.05 -9.56 12.90
CA LEU A 31 11.58 -8.29 12.32
C LEU A 31 12.23 -8.01 10.96
N ALA A 32 13.51 -8.36 10.80
CA ALA A 32 14.22 -8.20 9.53
C ALA A 32 13.59 -9.03 8.41
N GLU A 33 13.20 -10.28 8.71
CA GLU A 33 12.53 -11.16 7.76
C GLU A 33 11.15 -10.60 7.35
N ALA A 34 10.37 -10.12 8.32
CA ALA A 34 9.05 -9.52 8.05
C ALA A 34 9.17 -8.28 7.13
N HIS A 35 10.11 -7.38 7.41
CA HIS A 35 10.37 -6.24 6.51
C HIS A 35 10.89 -6.66 5.15
N GLN A 36 11.66 -7.75 5.05
CA GLN A 36 12.11 -8.28 3.77
C GLN A 36 10.91 -8.79 2.93
N LYS A 37 9.93 -9.45 3.56
CA LYS A 37 8.66 -9.85 2.90
C LYS A 37 7.87 -8.62 2.44
N GLN A 38 7.75 -7.60 3.28
CA GLN A 38 7.09 -6.34 2.92
C GLN A 38 7.78 -5.63 1.74
N LEU A 39 9.12 -5.64 1.70
CA LEU A 39 9.88 -5.07 0.57
C LEU A 39 9.67 -5.88 -0.72
N LYS A 40 9.53 -7.20 -0.63
CA LYS A 40 9.22 -8.05 -1.80
C LYS A 40 7.84 -7.75 -2.34
N PHE A 41 6.85 -7.63 -1.47
CA PHE A 41 5.51 -7.16 -1.83
C PHE A 41 5.59 -5.84 -2.59
N TYR A 42 6.27 -4.84 -2.02
CA TYR A 42 6.39 -3.52 -2.63
C TYR A 42 7.00 -3.57 -4.03
N ARG A 43 8.06 -4.38 -4.23
CA ARG A 43 8.69 -4.56 -5.55
C ARG A 43 7.75 -5.23 -6.56
N ASP A 44 7.01 -6.25 -6.14
CA ASP A 44 6.06 -6.94 -7.01
C ASP A 44 4.90 -6.01 -7.41
N ALA A 45 4.31 -5.31 -6.44
CA ALA A 45 3.29 -4.30 -6.67
C ALA A 45 3.77 -3.19 -7.63
N CYS A 46 4.99 -2.70 -7.46
CA CYS A 46 5.56 -1.68 -8.35
C CYS A 46 5.71 -2.13 -9.81
N ARG A 47 6.00 -3.41 -10.04
CA ARG A 47 6.11 -4.01 -11.38
C ARG A 47 4.74 -4.17 -12.03
N ARG A 48 3.72 -4.53 -11.25
CA ARG A 48 2.34 -4.71 -11.71
C ARG A 48 1.57 -3.39 -11.83
N MET A 49 2.04 -2.32 -11.21
CA MET A 49 1.36 -1.02 -11.15
C MET A 49 0.91 -0.46 -12.52
N PRO A 50 1.73 -0.47 -13.59
CA PRO A 50 1.29 0.07 -14.89
C PRO A 50 0.11 -0.72 -15.46
N PHE A 51 0.11 -2.04 -15.28
CA PHE A 51 -0.97 -2.91 -15.72
C PHE A 51 -2.25 -2.68 -14.91
N ILE A 52 -2.13 -2.62 -13.58
CA ILE A 52 -3.27 -2.36 -12.67
C ILE A 52 -3.93 -1.03 -13.02
N LEU A 53 -3.15 0.04 -13.19
CA LEU A 53 -3.70 1.36 -13.54
C LEU A 53 -4.42 1.36 -14.90
N GLN A 54 -3.93 0.57 -15.85
CA GLN A 54 -4.54 0.44 -17.17
C GLN A 54 -5.83 -0.36 -17.11
N SER A 55 -5.87 -1.48 -16.37
CA SER A 55 -7.05 -2.32 -16.25
C SER A 55 -8.17 -1.64 -15.47
N SER A 56 -7.85 -0.82 -14.47
CA SER A 56 -8.82 -0.09 -13.66
C SER A 56 -9.19 1.30 -14.21
N THR A 57 -8.76 1.65 -15.43
CA THR A 57 -8.96 2.97 -16.07
C THR A 57 -8.49 4.19 -15.24
N MET A 58 -7.63 3.96 -14.24
CA MET A 58 -7.12 4.97 -13.31
C MET A 58 -5.93 5.78 -13.85
N THR A 59 -5.46 5.48 -15.07
CA THR A 59 -4.37 6.21 -15.73
C THR A 59 -4.61 7.71 -15.82
N HIS A 60 -5.87 8.14 -15.87
CA HIS A 60 -6.26 9.56 -15.88
C HIS A 60 -6.17 10.22 -14.50
N HIS A 61 -6.22 9.45 -13.41
CA HIS A 61 -6.22 9.96 -12.05
C HIS A 61 -4.82 10.04 -11.45
N VAL A 62 -3.96 9.05 -11.74
CA VAL A 62 -2.62 8.98 -11.15
C VAL A 62 -1.60 8.41 -12.13
N HIS A 63 -0.52 9.16 -12.35
CA HIS A 63 0.65 8.63 -13.05
C HIS A 63 1.31 7.46 -12.28
N PRO A 64 1.76 6.37 -12.94
CA PRO A 64 2.33 5.18 -12.29
C PRO A 64 3.48 5.46 -11.31
N VAL A 65 4.29 6.50 -11.55
CA VAL A 65 5.34 6.91 -10.62
C VAL A 65 4.75 7.44 -9.30
N ARG A 66 3.68 8.23 -9.36
CA ARG A 66 2.98 8.76 -8.17
C ARG A 66 2.24 7.66 -7.42
N ALA A 67 1.63 6.71 -8.14
CA ALA A 67 1.03 5.51 -7.57
C ALA A 67 2.01 4.69 -6.72
N ARG A 68 3.24 4.48 -7.22
CA ARG A 68 4.31 3.80 -6.46
C ARG A 68 4.68 4.56 -5.19
N LEU A 69 4.74 5.89 -5.26
CA LEU A 69 5.00 6.74 -4.09
C LEU A 69 3.87 6.68 -3.06
N ASN A 70 2.61 6.68 -3.51
CA ASN A 70 1.44 6.52 -2.65
C ASN A 70 1.48 5.17 -1.90
N LEU A 71 1.80 4.07 -2.61
CA LEU A 71 1.99 2.76 -2.00
C LEU A 71 3.12 2.76 -0.96
N ALA A 72 4.26 3.39 -1.27
CA ALA A 72 5.37 3.50 -0.34
C ALA A 72 5.00 4.29 0.92
N VAL A 73 4.25 5.38 0.77
CA VAL A 73 3.75 6.17 1.91
C VAL A 73 2.78 5.34 2.75
N HIS A 74 1.90 4.56 2.12
CA HIS A 74 0.97 3.68 2.84
C HIS A 74 1.72 2.64 3.68
N LEU A 75 2.68 1.92 3.11
CA LEU A 75 3.52 0.96 3.86
C LEU A 75 4.30 1.64 4.98
N ARG A 76 4.77 2.88 4.75
CA ARG A 76 5.52 3.61 5.77
C ARG A 76 4.69 4.03 6.98
N LYS A 77 3.37 4.18 6.84
CA LYS A 77 2.49 4.46 7.99
C LYS A 77 2.64 3.40 9.08
N HIS A 78 2.90 2.15 8.69
CA HIS A 78 3.03 1.03 9.62
C HIS A 78 4.48 0.72 10.04
N MET A 79 5.48 1.53 9.65
CA MET A 79 6.90 1.29 10.00
C MET A 79 7.20 1.32 11.50
N HIS A 80 6.35 1.98 12.29
CA HIS A 80 6.54 2.06 13.75
C HIS A 80 6.12 0.77 14.47
N VAL A 81 5.43 -0.13 13.78
CA VAL A 81 5.00 -1.43 14.33
C VAL A 81 6.23 -2.33 14.46
N ARG A 82 6.49 -2.82 15.68
CA ARG A 82 7.58 -3.77 15.97
C ARG A 82 7.11 -5.21 16.16
N ASN A 83 5.79 -5.43 16.18
CA ASN A 83 5.24 -6.78 16.28
C ASN A 83 5.36 -7.48 14.91
N VAL A 84 6.19 -8.52 14.87
CA VAL A 84 6.48 -9.31 13.67
C VAL A 84 5.20 -9.90 13.06
N GLY A 85 4.33 -10.47 13.90
CA GLY A 85 3.07 -11.08 13.43
C GLY A 85 2.14 -10.08 12.77
N MET A 86 2.06 -8.84 13.30
CA MET A 86 1.26 -7.79 12.67
C MET A 86 1.84 -7.34 11.32
N ILE A 87 3.17 -7.30 11.18
CA ILE A 87 3.79 -6.95 9.88
C ILE A 87 3.46 -8.02 8.84
N ASP A 88 3.50 -9.30 9.21
CA ASP A 88 3.15 -10.40 8.32
C ASP A 88 1.66 -10.41 7.94
N GLU A 89 0.77 -10.13 8.89
CA GLU A 89 -0.67 -10.02 8.62
C GLU A 89 -0.96 -8.87 7.67
N VAL A 90 -0.45 -7.66 7.96
CA VAL A 90 -0.60 -6.52 7.05
C VAL A 90 -0.02 -6.84 5.67
N THR A 91 1.14 -7.49 5.60
CA THR A 91 1.73 -7.84 4.30
C THR A 91 0.90 -8.89 3.56
N THR A 92 0.25 -9.81 4.26
CA THR A 92 -0.68 -10.79 3.69
C THR A 92 -1.89 -10.09 3.10
N ASP A 93 -2.56 -9.23 3.87
CA ASP A 93 -3.73 -8.47 3.41
C ASP A 93 -3.40 -7.64 2.16
N MET A 94 -2.22 -7.02 2.14
CA MET A 94 -1.73 -6.27 0.98
C MET A 94 -1.56 -7.15 -0.27
N TYR A 95 -1.07 -8.38 -0.12
CA TYR A 95 -0.97 -9.32 -1.23
C TYR A 95 -2.34 -9.77 -1.73
N GLU A 96 -3.29 -10.03 -0.83
CA GLU A 96 -4.68 -10.34 -1.21
C GLU A 96 -5.26 -9.21 -2.05
N TRP A 97 -5.16 -7.96 -1.58
CA TRP A 97 -5.67 -6.80 -2.32
C TRP A 97 -4.97 -6.59 -3.67
N LEU A 98 -3.66 -6.83 -3.74
CA LEU A 98 -2.91 -6.75 -4.99
C LEU A 98 -3.37 -7.81 -6.00
N TYR A 99 -3.62 -9.04 -5.54
CA TYR A 99 -4.04 -10.10 -6.46
C TYR A 99 -5.51 -9.96 -6.87
N ASP A 100 -6.39 -9.56 -5.95
CA ASP A 100 -7.78 -9.24 -6.30
C ASP A 100 -7.87 -8.20 -7.40
N THR A 101 -7.01 -7.17 -7.34
CA THR A 101 -6.94 -6.13 -8.38
C THR A 101 -6.27 -6.56 -9.67
N VAL A 102 -5.27 -7.45 -9.62
CA VAL A 102 -4.64 -7.98 -10.84
C VAL A 102 -5.58 -8.91 -11.61
N TRP A 103 -6.34 -9.74 -10.89
CA TRP A 103 -7.22 -10.75 -11.47
C TRP A 103 -8.66 -10.27 -11.67
N ASN A 104 -8.98 -9.05 -11.25
CA ASN A 104 -10.32 -8.45 -11.31
C ASN A 104 -11.42 -9.33 -10.66
N TYR A 105 -11.08 -10.10 -9.61
CA TYR A 105 -12.07 -10.96 -8.94
C TYR A 105 -13.10 -10.14 -8.15
N ASN A 106 -12.70 -9.00 -7.59
CA ASN A 106 -13.57 -8.09 -6.87
C ASN A 106 -13.26 -6.62 -7.23
N HIS A 107 -14.24 -5.91 -7.80
CA HIS A 107 -14.17 -4.47 -8.07
C HIS A 107 -14.37 -3.59 -6.82
N ILE A 108 -14.54 -4.20 -5.66
CA ILE A 108 -14.90 -3.51 -4.42
C ILE A 108 -13.62 -3.14 -3.67
N GLN A 109 -12.94 -2.12 -4.20
CA GLN A 109 -12.28 -1.05 -3.44
C GLN A 109 -11.41 -1.46 -2.24
N ASN A 110 -10.08 -1.50 -2.44
CA ASN A 110 -9.11 -1.18 -1.37
C ASN A 110 -7.75 -0.73 -1.96
N PHE A 111 -7.25 -1.45 -2.97
CA PHE A 111 -5.97 -1.12 -3.59
C PHE A 111 -6.01 0.21 -4.36
N GLU A 112 -7.12 0.49 -5.05
CA GLU A 112 -7.31 1.74 -5.79
C GLU A 112 -7.23 2.97 -4.86
N ASN A 113 -7.83 2.91 -3.67
CA ASN A 113 -7.75 3.99 -2.68
C ASN A 113 -6.32 4.25 -2.21
N ILE A 114 -5.51 3.19 -2.09
CA ILE A 114 -4.08 3.31 -1.77
C ILE A 114 -3.33 3.96 -2.94
N VAL A 115 -3.68 3.58 -4.17
CA VAL A 115 -3.03 4.05 -5.41
C VAL A 115 -3.37 5.51 -5.72
N VAL A 116 -4.63 5.94 -5.56
CA VAL A 116 -5.06 7.34 -5.72
C VAL A 116 -4.36 8.23 -4.71
N GLY A 117 -4.45 7.88 -3.43
CA GLY A 117 -3.65 8.43 -2.34
C GLY A 117 -3.51 9.97 -2.29
N LYS A 118 -2.48 10.42 -1.58
CA LYS A 118 -2.20 11.84 -1.33
C LYS A 118 -1.65 12.57 -2.56
N TYR A 119 -1.02 11.83 -3.48
CA TYR A 119 -0.40 12.38 -4.70
C TYR A 119 -1.26 12.20 -5.95
N SER A 120 -2.59 12.18 -5.80
CA SER A 120 -3.51 12.12 -6.93
C SER A 120 -3.43 13.37 -7.78
N ASP A 121 -3.45 13.20 -9.11
CA ASP A 121 -3.48 14.32 -10.06
C ASP A 121 -4.84 15.04 -10.04
N ALA A 122 -5.87 14.36 -9.53
CA ALA A 122 -7.22 14.90 -9.35
C ALA A 122 -7.38 15.75 -8.08
N CYS A 123 -6.43 15.72 -7.14
CA CYS A 123 -6.44 16.61 -5.99
C CYS A 123 -5.99 18.00 -6.45
N GLY A 124 -6.98 18.82 -6.86
CA GLY A 124 -6.78 20.16 -7.42
C GLY A 124 -5.74 20.98 -6.67
N TYR A 125 -4.57 21.15 -7.30
CA TYR A 125 -3.58 22.10 -6.86
C TYR A 125 -4.13 23.51 -7.09
N SER A 126 -4.45 24.22 -6.00
CA SER A 126 -4.83 25.63 -6.06
C SER A 126 -3.57 26.48 -5.85
N TYR A 127 -3.05 27.04 -6.94
CA TYR A 127 -1.95 28.01 -6.90
C TYR A 127 -2.25 29.21 -5.99
N LEU A 128 -3.53 29.64 -5.96
CA LEU A 128 -3.98 30.74 -5.12
C LEU A 128 -3.87 30.40 -3.63
N ASP A 129 -4.17 29.16 -3.25
CA ASP A 129 -3.98 28.69 -1.88
C ASP A 129 -2.50 28.67 -1.50
N GLU A 130 -1.62 28.25 -2.42
CA GLU A 130 -0.18 28.24 -2.13
C GLU A 130 0.36 29.65 -1.91
N LYS A 131 -0.01 30.60 -2.78
CA LYS A 131 0.39 32.01 -2.61
C LYS A 131 -0.17 32.61 -1.31
N ARG A 132 -1.45 32.35 -1.02
CA ARG A 132 -2.15 32.85 0.19
C ARG A 132 -1.54 32.32 1.48
N TYR A 133 -1.12 31.06 1.49
CA TYR A 133 -0.61 30.38 2.70
C TYR A 133 0.91 30.16 2.70
N SER A 134 1.66 30.74 1.75
CA SER A 134 3.11 30.55 1.58
C SER A 134 3.94 30.93 2.81
N LYS A 135 3.50 31.92 3.59
CA LYS A 135 4.15 32.39 4.82
C LYS A 135 3.43 31.94 6.10
N CYS A 136 2.36 31.16 5.97
CA CYS A 136 1.56 30.73 7.11
C CYS A 136 2.13 29.43 7.71
N SER A 137 2.10 29.32 9.03
CA SER A 137 2.41 28.04 9.69
C SER A 137 1.39 26.97 9.28
N PRO A 138 1.74 25.67 9.36
CA PRO A 138 0.81 24.59 9.06
C PRO A 138 -0.49 24.68 9.86
N PHE A 139 -0.39 25.11 11.12
CA PHE A 139 -1.54 25.39 11.98
C PHE A 139 -2.43 26.51 11.41
N LEU A 140 -1.85 27.67 11.06
CA LEU A 140 -2.62 28.80 10.52
C LEU A 140 -3.31 28.44 9.20
N LYS A 141 -2.61 27.68 8.35
CA LYS A 141 -3.16 27.17 7.08
C LYS A 141 -4.38 26.27 7.32
N ASN A 142 -4.33 25.38 8.30
CA ASN A 142 -5.45 24.51 8.65
C ASN A 142 -6.59 25.28 9.32
N PHE A 143 -6.27 26.28 10.13
CA PHE A 143 -7.25 27.19 10.74
C PHE A 143 -8.06 27.95 9.68
N PHE A 144 -7.39 28.54 8.67
CA PHE A 144 -8.06 29.25 7.58
C PHE A 144 -8.84 28.35 6.63
N LYS A 145 -8.41 27.10 6.45
CA LYS A 145 -9.14 26.11 5.66
C LYS A 145 -10.34 25.53 6.40
N GLY A 146 -10.39 25.65 7.73
CA GLY A 146 -11.52 25.20 8.56
C GLY A 146 -11.68 23.68 8.65
N VAL A 147 -10.67 22.90 8.25
CA VAL A 147 -10.74 21.43 8.12
C VAL A 147 -10.61 20.72 9.48
N ASP A 148 -9.89 21.33 10.44
CA ASP A 148 -9.57 20.73 11.75
C ASP A 148 -10.33 21.37 12.92
N ARG A 149 -11.57 21.84 12.74
CA ARG A 149 -12.38 22.21 13.92
C ARG A 149 -12.78 20.92 14.64
N PRO A 150 -12.39 20.69 15.90
CA PRO A 150 -13.09 19.69 16.69
C PRO A 150 -14.56 20.11 16.72
N SER A 151 -15.45 19.20 16.32
CA SER A 151 -16.88 19.38 16.52
C SER A 151 -17.12 19.68 18.02
N PRO A 152 -18.01 20.63 18.35
CA PRO A 152 -18.40 20.86 19.75
C PRO A 152 -18.94 19.58 20.39
#